data_AF-A0A839RT13-F1
#
_entry.id   AF-A0A839RT13-F1
#
_cell.length_a   1.000
_cell.length_b   1.000
_cell.length_c   1.000
_cell.angle_alpha   90.00
_cell.angle_beta   90.00
_cell.angle_gamma   90.00
#
_symmetry.space_group_name_H-M   'P 1'
#
loop_
_entity.id
_entity.type
_entity.pdbx_description
1 polymer ?
#
loop_
_entity_poly.entity_id
_entity_poly.type
_entity_poly.pdbx_seq_one_letter_code
_entity_poly.pdbx_strand_id
1 'polypeptide(L)' 'MTPDERTALNSITVEYLGKKLDDCTMPQILDAVELQKIDVHLLRAYTEWLKPLADIYDSELASALTQLENLANRGTA' A
#
# COMPACT_ATOMS: atom_id res chain seq x y z
N MET A 1 -19.19 -17.80 15.42
CA MET A 1 -18.46 -17.37 14.21
C MET A 1 -19.42 -17.44 13.05
N THR A 2 -19.72 -16.31 12.43
CA THR A 2 -20.54 -16.25 11.22
C THR A 2 -19.76 -16.84 10.02
N PRO A 3 -20.43 -17.23 8.94
CA PRO A 3 -19.74 -17.66 7.71
C PRO A 3 -18.76 -16.60 7.17
N ASP A 4 -19.11 -15.32 7.30
CA ASP A 4 -18.28 -14.20 6.86
C ASP A 4 -17.03 -14.04 7.74
N GLU A 5 -17.17 -14.14 9.06
CA GLU A 5 -16.04 -14.12 10.00
C GLU A 5 -15.09 -15.29 9.75
N ARG A 6 -15.63 -16.48 9.46
CA ARG A 6 -14.81 -17.66 9.13
C ARG A 6 -14.05 -17.47 7.83
N THR A 7 -14.70 -16.90 6.82
CA THR A 7 -14.07 -16.61 5.52
C THR A 7 -12.95 -15.59 5.68
N ALA A 8 -13.18 -14.52 6.44
CA ALA A 8 -12.16 -13.50 6.72
C ALA A 8 -10.94 -14.10 7.45
N LEU A 9 -11.16 -14.87 8.52
CA LEU A 9 -10.07 -15.53 9.26
C LEU A 9 -9.31 -16.55 8.41
N ASN A 10 -9.99 -17.26 7.52
CA ASN A 10 -9.33 -18.17 6.59
C ASN A 10 -8.44 -17.44 5.59
N SER A 11 -8.89 -16.29 5.06
CA SER A 11 -8.04 -15.47 4.19
C SER A 11 -6.79 -14.98 4.93
N ILE A 12 -6.94 -14.48 6.16
CA ILE A 12 -5.82 -14.00 6.99
C ILE A 12 -4.83 -15.13 7.27
N THR A 13 -5.30 -16.30 7.70
CA THR A 13 -4.39 -17.43 8.00
C THR A 13 -3.68 -17.95 6.76
N VAL A 14 -4.33 -17.96 5.59
CA VAL A 14 -3.67 -18.34 4.33
C VAL A 14 -2.61 -17.32 3.93
N GLU A 15 -2.92 -16.03 4.04
CA GLU A 15 -2.01 -14.95 3.65
C GLU A 15 -0.78 -14.86 4.55
N TYR A 16 -0.96 -14.88 5.87
CA TYR A 16 0.12 -14.63 6.83
C TYR A 16 0.83 -15.90 7.30
N LEU A 17 0.18 -17.07 7.24
CA LEU A 17 0.76 -18.33 7.71
C LEU A 17 0.90 -19.40 6.61
N GLY A 18 0.32 -19.19 5.42
CA GLY A 18 0.30 -20.19 4.35
C GLY A 18 -0.57 -21.42 4.66
N LYS A 19 -1.51 -21.32 5.61
CA LYS A 19 -2.31 -22.45 6.10
C LYS A 19 -3.80 -22.13 6.09
N LYS A 20 -4.64 -23.14 5.91
CA LYS A 20 -6.09 -22.99 6.09
C LYS A 20 -6.41 -22.80 7.56
N LEU A 21 -7.52 -22.11 7.84
CA LEU A 21 -7.98 -21.86 9.21
C LEU A 21 -8.10 -23.14 10.04
N ASP A 22 -8.58 -24.22 9.42
CA ASP A 22 -8.81 -25.51 10.07
C ASP A 22 -7.49 -26.22 10.46
N ASP A 23 -6.35 -25.82 9.89
CA ASP A 23 -5.01 -26.36 10.18
C ASP A 23 -4.23 -25.51 11.20
N CYS A 24 -4.84 -24.44 11.71
CA CYS A 24 -4.20 -23.47 12.61
C CYS A 24 -4.66 -23.64 14.06
N THR A 25 -3.73 -23.47 15.00
CA THR A 25 -4.06 -23.35 16.42
C THR A 25 -4.57 -21.94 16.75
N MET A 26 -5.30 -21.78 17.86
CA MET A 26 -5.77 -20.46 18.28
C MET A 26 -4.64 -19.42 18.43
N PRO A 27 -3.47 -19.74 19.03
CA PRO A 27 -2.34 -18.81 19.05
C PRO A 27 -1.87 -18.40 17.65
N GLN A 28 -1.78 -19.34 16.70
CA GLN A 28 -1.41 -19.03 15.32
C GLN A 28 -2.40 -18.08 14.64
N ILE A 29 -3.70 -18.31 14.85
CA ILE A 29 -4.75 -17.42 14.33
C ILE A 29 -4.60 -16.01 14.90
N LEU A 30 -4.33 -15.88 16.20
CA LEU A 30 -4.11 -14.58 16.85
C LEU A 30 -2.86 -13.89 16.30
N ASP A 31 -1.74 -14.60 16.16
CA ASP A 31 -0.52 -14.06 15.59
C ASP A 31 -0.74 -13.54 14.16
N ALA A 32 -1.48 -14.29 13.33
CA ALA A 32 -1.82 -13.88 11.97
C ALA A 32 -2.67 -12.60 11.93
N VAL A 33 -3.64 -12.49 12.85
CA VAL A 33 -4.47 -11.27 12.99
C VAL A 33 -3.64 -10.07 13.46
N GLU A 34 -2.70 -10.26 14.39
CA GLU A 34 -1.81 -9.19 14.83
C GLU A 34 -0.85 -8.75 13.71
N LEU A 35 -0.30 -9.69 12.94
CA LEU A 35 0.52 -9.38 11.77
C LEU A 35 -0.25 -8.56 10.74
N GLN A 36 -1.51 -8.90 10.47
CA GLN A 36 -2.37 -8.12 9.57
C GLN A 36 -2.55 -6.67 10.04
N LYS A 37 -2.76 -6.45 11.34
CA LYS A 37 -2.88 -5.09 11.89
C LYS A 37 -1.58 -4.30 11.70
N ILE A 38 -0.43 -4.93 11.96
CA ILE A 38 0.88 -4.32 11.77
C ILE A 38 1.09 -3.96 10.29
N ASP A 39 0.75 -4.86 9.37
CA ASP A 39 0.92 -4.62 7.93
C ASP A 39 0.11 -3.41 7.44
N VAL A 40 -1.14 -3.26 7.90
CA VAL A 40 -1.95 -2.07 7.60
C VAL A 40 -1.29 -0.78 8.12
N HIS A 41 -0.73 -0.79 9.33
CA HIS A 41 -0.01 0.36 9.87
C HIS A 41 1.28 0.65 9.08
N LEU A 42 1.99 -0.39 8.67
CA LEU A 42 3.22 -0.28 7.91
C LEU A 42 2.96 0.28 6.51
N LEU A 43 1.96 -0.24 5.79
CA LEU A 43 1.54 0.25 4.48
C LEU A 43 1.12 1.72 4.54
N ARG A 44 0.41 2.12 5.61
CA ARG A 44 0.04 3.51 5.83
C ARG A 44 1.27 4.40 6.02
N ALA A 45 2.20 3.99 6.88
CA ALA A 45 3.44 4.73 7.12
C ALA A 45 4.30 4.85 5.85
N TYR A 46 4.43 3.78 5.07
CA TYR A 46 5.10 3.83 3.77
C TYR A 46 4.42 4.78 2.79
N THR A 47 3.09 4.78 2.74
CA THR A 47 2.34 5.70 1.88
C THR A 47 2.56 7.15 2.29
N GLU A 48 2.52 7.44 3.59
CA GLU A 48 2.77 8.78 4.13
C GLU A 48 4.21 9.25 3.86
N TRP A 49 5.18 8.33 3.87
CA TRP A 49 6.56 8.63 3.54
C TRP A 49 6.80 8.84 2.03
N LEU A 50 6.15 8.05 1.18
CA LEU A 50 6.33 8.13 -0.28
C LEU A 50 5.61 9.33 -0.91
N LYS A 51 4.47 9.73 -0.36
CA LYS A 51 3.65 10.82 -0.90
C LYS A 51 4.41 12.14 -1.12
N PRO A 52 5.15 12.70 -0.14
CA PRO A 52 5.87 13.95 -0.37
C PRO A 52 6.97 13.82 -1.44
N LEU A 53 7.58 12.64 -1.61
CA LEU A 53 8.56 12.40 -2.66
C LEU A 53 7.89 12.43 -4.03
N ALA A 54 6.75 11.77 -4.18
CA ALA A 54 5.96 11.80 -5.41
C ALA A 54 5.52 13.24 -5.75
N ASP A 55 5.01 13.99 -4.77
CA ASP A 55 4.58 15.37 -4.95
C ASP A 55 5.72 16.29 -5.45
N ILE A 56 6.96 16.07 -4.96
CA ILE A 56 8.15 16.81 -5.43
C ILE A 56 8.43 16.49 -6.90
N TYR A 57 8.49 15.20 -7.27
CA TYR A 57 8.77 14.80 -8.64
C TYR A 57 7.72 15.31 -9.63
N ASP A 58 6.44 15.25 -9.27
CA ASP A 58 5.35 15.76 -10.11
C ASP A 58 5.47 17.27 -10.31
N SER A 59 5.84 18.02 -9.26
CA SER A 59 6.07 19.47 -9.32
C SER A 59 7.26 19.84 -10.21
N GLU A 60 8.39 19.13 -10.06
CA GLU A 60 9.58 19.34 -10.89
C GLU A 60 9.31 19.03 -12.36
N LEU A 61 8.59 17.94 -12.64
CA LEU A 61 8.20 17.56 -14.00
C LEU A 61 7.28 18.60 -14.64
N ALA A 62 6.29 19.09 -13.91
CA ALA A 62 5.39 20.14 -14.39
C ALA A 62 6.15 21.44 -14.69
N SER A 63 7.11 21.82 -13.83
CA SER A 63 7.97 22.99 -14.04
C SER A 63 8.85 22.83 -15.27
N ALA A 64 9.48 21.66 -15.45
CA ALA A 64 10.33 21.37 -16.61
C ALA A 64 9.53 21.39 -17.92
N LEU A 65 8.33 20.81 -17.95
CA LEU A 65 7.41 20.87 -19.09
C LEU A 65 7.07 22.32 -19.46
N THR A 66 6.69 23.13 -18.47
CA THR A 66 6.38 24.55 -18.67
C THR A 66 7.56 25.32 -19.26
N GLN A 67 8.79 25.02 -18.81
CA GLN A 67 10.00 25.66 -19.37
C GLN A 67 10.26 25.26 -20.82
N LEU A 68 10.07 23.98 -21.17
CA LEU A 68 10.22 23.49 -22.54
C LEU A 68 9.19 24.10 -23.48
N GLU A 69 7.92 24.20 -23.06
CA GLU A 69 6.86 24.85 -23.83
C GLU A 69 7.18 26.33 -24.10
N ASN A 70 7.65 27.05 -23.08
CA ASN A 70 8.07 28.44 -23.22
C ASN A 70 9.25 28.60 -24.18
N LEU A 71 10.23 27.69 -24.14
CA LEU A 71 11.37 27.71 -25.07
C LEU A 71 10.93 27.42 -26.51
N ALA A 72 10.07 26.42 -26.71
CA ALA A 72 9.53 26.09 -28.03
C ALA A 72 8.79 27.28 -28.65
N ASN A 73 7.94 27.96 -27.87
CA ASN A 73 7.17 29.12 -28.33
C ASN A 73 8.04 30.36 -28.60
N ARG A 74 9.22 30.48 -27.96
CA ARG A 74 10.19 31.55 -28.21
C ARG A 74 11.02 31.33 -29.47
N GLY A 75 11.21 30.09 -29.90
CA GLY A 75 11.95 29.75 -31.13
C GLY A 75 11.13 29.88 -32.42
N THR A 76 9.83 30.14 -32.30
CA THR A 76 8.89 30.27 -33.43
C THR A 76 8.44 31.71 -33.73
N ALA A 77 9.03 32.72 -33.08
CA ALA A 77 8.80 34.15 -33.30
C ALA A 77 9.99 34.80 -34.01
#